data_AF-A0A7V2NN85-F1
#
_entry.id   AF-A0A7V2NN85-F1
#
_cell.length_a   1.000
_cell.length_b   1.000
_cell.length_c   1.000
_cell.angle_alpha   90.00
_cell.angle_beta   90.00
_cell.angle_gamma   90.00
#
_symmetry.space_group_name_H-M   'P 1'
#
loop_
_entity.id
_entity.type
_entity.pdbx_description
1 polymer ?
#
loop_
_entity_poly.entity_id
_entity_poly.type
_entity_poly.pdbx_seq_one_letter_code
_entity_poly.pdbx_strand_id
1 'polypeptide(L)'
;MLVSACLAGISCRYDGDHCLDESLKRLVGEGKALPVCPELLAGLDIPRIPAEIVGGSGEDVLNHQAKVMTKDGIDLTFAYIAGAKRTLERARIFGAEGAIFKDK
;
A
#
# COMPACT_ATOMS: atom_id res chain seq x y z
N MET A 1 -6.89 9.75 9.71
CA MET A 1 -6.13 8.48 9.75
C MET A 1 -6.12 7.87 8.35
N LEU A 2 -5.05 7.15 7.97
CA LEU A 2 -5.03 6.32 6.76
C LEU A 2 -5.44 4.87 7.08
N VAL A 3 -6.00 4.19 6.10
CA VAL A 3 -6.27 2.75 6.20
C VAL A 3 -5.91 2.05 4.89
N SER A 4 -5.35 0.84 4.96
CA SER A 4 -5.18 0.01 3.77
C SER A 4 -6.52 -0.17 3.05
N ALA A 5 -6.58 0.19 1.77
CA ALA A 5 -7.80 0.17 0.97
C ALA A 5 -8.49 -1.21 0.94
N CYS A 6 -7.70 -2.29 0.96
CA CYS A 6 -8.22 -3.65 1.03
C CYS A 6 -8.98 -3.92 2.33
N LEU A 7 -8.59 -3.31 3.45
CA LEU A 7 -9.33 -3.39 4.72
C LEU A 7 -10.66 -2.64 4.67
N ALA A 8 -10.76 -1.62 3.82
CA ALA A 8 -12.03 -0.91 3.56
C ALA A 8 -12.93 -1.62 2.53
N GLY A 9 -12.55 -2.82 2.07
CA GLY A 9 -13.31 -3.62 1.10
C GLY A 9 -13.01 -3.31 -0.37
N ILE A 10 -12.00 -2.50 -0.66
CA ILE A 10 -11.57 -2.24 -2.05
C ILE A 10 -10.78 -3.47 -2.53
N SER A 11 -11.21 -4.05 -3.64
CA SER A 11 -10.61 -5.25 -4.26
C SER A 11 -9.29 -4.90 -4.97
N CYS A 12 -8.28 -4.52 -4.17
CA CYS A 12 -7.01 -3.99 -4.65
C CYS A 12 -5.79 -4.82 -4.27
N ARG A 13 -5.97 -6.01 -3.69
CA ARG A 13 -4.85 -6.92 -3.43
C ARG A 13 -4.23 -7.42 -4.74
N TYR A 14 -3.06 -8.04 -4.63
CA TYR A 14 -2.36 -8.61 -5.78
C TYR A 14 -3.17 -9.71 -6.49
N ASP A 15 -4.01 -10.44 -5.76
CA ASP A 15 -4.90 -11.50 -6.25
C ASP A 15 -6.27 -10.96 -6.73
N GLY A 16 -6.49 -9.65 -6.65
CA GLY A 16 -7.76 -9.02 -7.00
C GLY A 16 -8.83 -9.11 -5.93
N ASP A 17 -8.51 -9.58 -4.73
CA ASP A 17 -9.46 -9.65 -3.61
C ASP A 17 -9.30 -8.45 -2.65
N HIS A 18 -10.05 -8.46 -1.56
CA HIS A 18 -9.98 -7.51 -0.45
C HIS A 18 -9.75 -8.22 0.89
N CYS A 19 -9.59 -7.45 1.96
CA CYS A 19 -9.51 -7.94 3.35
C CYS A 19 -10.50 -7.18 4.22
N LEU A 20 -11.76 -7.10 3.79
CA LEU A 20 -12.77 -6.26 4.41
C LEU A 20 -12.84 -6.43 5.94
N ASP A 21 -12.65 -5.32 6.63
CA ASP A 21 -12.98 -5.12 8.03
C ASP A 21 -14.13 -4.10 8.08
N GLU A 22 -15.30 -4.54 8.57
CA GLU A 22 -16.51 -3.71 8.57
C GLU A 22 -16.38 -2.46 9.43
N SER A 23 -15.56 -2.49 10.49
CA SER A 23 -15.31 -1.32 11.33
C SER A 23 -14.52 -0.25 10.58
N LEU A 24 -13.51 -0.68 9.81
CA LEU A 24 -12.68 0.20 9.01
C LEU A 24 -13.44 0.76 7.79
N LYS A 25 -14.24 -0.08 7.12
CA LYS A 25 -15.14 0.36 6.05
C LYS A 25 -16.13 1.42 6.54
N ARG A 26 -16.69 1.25 7.74
CA ARG A 26 -17.56 2.24 8.35
C ARG A 26 -16.84 3.56 8.61
N LEU A 27 -15.62 3.54 9.16
CA LEU A 27 -14.83 4.77 9.38
C LEU A 27 -14.54 5.51 8.07
N VAL A 28 -14.28 4.78 6.99
CA VAL A 28 -14.14 5.37 5.65
C VAL A 28 -15.45 5.99 5.17
N GLY A 29 -16.58 5.29 5.32
CA GLY A 29 -17.91 5.81 4.95
C GLY A 29 -18.33 7.05 5.75
N GLU A 30 -17.86 7.17 7.00
CA GLU A 30 -18.07 8.34 7.86
C GLU A 30 -17.05 9.47 7.59
N GLY A 31 -16.12 9.31 6.65
CA GLY A 31 -15.08 10.30 6.31
C GLY A 31 -13.99 10.45 7.37
N LYS A 32 -13.91 9.55 8.35
CA LYS A 32 -12.91 9.59 9.45
C LYS A 32 -11.58 8.94 9.08
N ALA A 33 -11.58 8.12 8.03
CA ALA A 33 -10.38 7.46 7.50
C ALA A 33 -10.30 7.61 5.98
N LEU A 34 -9.08 7.74 5.46
CA LEU A 34 -8.81 7.75 4.03
C LEU A 34 -8.27 6.37 3.59
N PRO A 35 -8.97 5.63 2.71
CA PRO A 35 -8.46 4.38 2.18
C PRO A 35 -7.34 4.64 1.17
N VAL A 36 -6.21 3.93 1.32
CA VAL A 36 -5.04 4.07 0.44
C VAL A 36 -4.45 2.70 0.08
N CYS A 37 -3.99 2.56 -1.16
CA CYS A 37 -3.21 1.42 -1.62
C CYS A 37 -1.92 1.95 -2.27
N PRO A 38 -0.76 1.82 -1.61
CA PRO A 38 0.51 2.31 -2.17
C PRO A 38 0.83 1.71 -3.54
N GLU A 39 0.46 0.44 -3.77
CA GLU A 39 0.70 -0.27 -5.03
C GLU A 39 -0.13 0.28 -6.19
N LEU A 40 -1.41 0.58 -5.97
CA LEU A 40 -2.23 1.28 -6.96
C LEU A 40 -1.77 2.70 -7.18
N LEU A 41 -1.39 3.40 -6.11
CA LEU A 41 -0.80 4.73 -6.21
C LEU A 41 0.54 4.70 -6.95
N ALA A 42 1.26 3.57 -6.97
CA ALA A 42 2.46 3.37 -7.78
C ALA A 42 2.15 3.08 -9.26
N GLY A 43 0.88 2.81 -9.61
CA GLY A 43 0.45 2.44 -10.95
C GLY A 43 0.57 0.95 -11.26
N LEU A 44 0.60 0.09 -10.23
CA LEU A 44 0.58 -1.36 -10.41
C LEU A 44 -0.84 -1.86 -10.70
N ASP A 45 -0.95 -2.89 -11.53
CA ASP A 45 -2.23 -3.48 -11.95
C ASP A 45 -2.91 -4.33 -10.86
N ILE A 46 -4.17 -4.70 -11.14
CA ILE A 46 -4.91 -5.73 -10.40
C ILE A 46 -5.48 -6.73 -11.43
N PRO A 47 -5.21 -8.05 -11.30
CA PRO A 47 -4.24 -8.66 -10.39
C PRO A 47 -2.80 -8.30 -10.80
N ARG A 48 -1.84 -8.57 -9.90
CA ARG A 48 -0.39 -8.37 -10.14
C ARG A 48 0.41 -9.48 -9.50
N ILE A 49 1.64 -9.65 -9.98
CA ILE A 49 2.57 -10.64 -9.43
C ILE A 49 2.96 -10.21 -8.01
N PRO A 50 2.92 -11.10 -7.00
CA PRO A 50 3.41 -10.80 -5.66
C PRO A 50 4.86 -10.32 -5.69
N ALA A 51 5.16 -9.32 -4.87
CA ALA A 51 6.50 -8.79 -4.71
C ALA A 51 6.92 -8.78 -3.24
N GLU A 52 8.21 -8.99 -2.99
CA GLU A 52 8.80 -9.04 -1.66
C GLU A 52 10.06 -8.18 -1.60
N ILE A 53 10.39 -7.71 -0.39
CA ILE A 53 11.66 -7.05 -0.14
C ILE A 53 12.76 -8.12 -0.11
N VAL A 54 13.79 -7.92 -0.93
CA VAL A 54 14.97 -8.79 -1.02
C VAL A 54 16.18 -8.01 -0.52
N GLY A 55 16.90 -8.59 0.44
CA GLY A 55 18.15 -8.05 0.94
C GLY A 55 18.02 -7.00 2.05
N GLY A 56 16.87 -6.88 2.72
CA GLY A 56 16.72 -5.96 3.86
C GLY A 56 15.28 -5.66 4.27
N SER A 57 15.09 -4.46 4.78
CA SER A 57 13.83 -3.88 5.27
C SER A 57 13.29 -2.80 4.32
N GLY A 58 12.13 -2.22 4.66
CA GLY A 58 11.59 -1.07 3.93
C GLY A 58 12.49 0.16 4.01
N GLU A 59 13.24 0.34 5.10
CA GLU A 59 14.22 1.42 5.25
C GLU A 59 15.41 1.21 4.30
N ASP A 60 15.89 -0.03 4.18
CA ASP A 60 16.96 -0.37 3.25
C ASP A 60 16.54 -0.14 1.78
N VAL A 61 15.26 -0.36 1.45
CA VAL A 61 14.72 -0.02 0.12
C VAL A 61 14.77 1.49 -0.13
N LEU A 62 14.40 2.31 0.87
CA LEU A 62 14.47 3.77 0.76
C LEU A 62 15.92 4.27 0.65
N ASN A 63 16.87 3.58 1.28
CA ASN A 63 18.30 3.87 1.21
C ASN A 63 19.01 3.24 -0.01
N HIS A 64 18.27 2.60 -0.92
CA HIS A 64 18.80 1.89 -2.09
C HIS A 64 19.76 0.73 -1.78
N GLN A 65 19.61 0.12 -0.60
CA GLN A 65 20.39 -1.03 -0.12
C GLN A 65 19.64 -2.36 -0.26
N ALA A 66 18.31 -2.32 -0.39
CA ALA A 66 17.46 -3.46 -0.68
C ALA A 66 16.57 -3.19 -1.89
N LYS A 67 15.94 -4.25 -2.41
CA LYS A 67 15.08 -4.19 -3.59
C LYS A 67 13.69 -4.72 -3.30
N VAL A 68 12.69 -4.26 -4.04
CA VAL A 68 11.38 -4.90 -4.10
C VAL A 68 11.30 -5.69 -5.40
N MET A 69 11.25 -7.01 -5.29
CA MET A 69 11.31 -7.92 -6.43
C MET A 69 10.04 -8.75 -6.51
N THR A 70 9.51 -8.89 -7.72
CA THR A 70 8.47 -9.88 -8.02
C THR A 70 9.03 -11.30 -8.03
N LYS A 71 8.15 -12.30 -7.92
CA LYS A 71 8.53 -13.72 -7.97
C LYS A 71 9.22 -14.13 -9.29
N ASP A 72 8.93 -13.46 -10.40
CA ASP A 72 9.52 -13.69 -11.72
C ASP A 72 10.77 -12.84 -12.00
N GLY A 73 11.23 -12.06 -11.02
CA GLY A 73 12.53 -11.36 -11.08
C GLY A 73 12.47 -9.93 -11.62
N ILE A 74 11.29 -9.34 -11.77
CA ILE A 74 11.11 -7.92 -12.11
C ILE A 74 11.38 -7.05 -10.88
N ASP A 75 12.24 -6.05 -11.04
CA ASP A 75 12.56 -5.05 -10.02
C ASP A 75 11.51 -3.93 -10.01
N LEU A 76 10.72 -3.86 -8.94
CA LEU A 76 9.67 -2.87 -8.70
C LEU A 76 10.07 -1.81 -7.66
N THR A 77 11.36 -1.74 -7.29
CA THR A 77 11.86 -0.86 -6.23
C THR A 77 11.40 0.59 -6.41
N PHE A 78 11.56 1.16 -7.60
CA PHE A 78 11.17 2.54 -7.87
C PHE A 78 9.65 2.74 -7.83
N ALA A 79 8.86 1.77 -8.28
CA ALA A 79 7.40 1.83 -8.22
C ALA A 79 6.94 1.87 -6.76
N TYR A 80 7.45 0.97 -5.91
CA TYR A 80 7.10 0.94 -4.49
C TYR A 80 7.52 2.22 -3.75
N ILE A 81 8.71 2.77 -4.02
CA ILE A 81 9.14 4.06 -3.47
C ILE A 81 8.20 5.19 -3.93
N ALA A 82 7.80 5.22 -5.21
CA ALA A 82 6.86 6.21 -5.72
C ALA A 82 5.48 6.10 -5.06
N GLY A 83 4.98 4.88 -4.88
CA GLY A 83 3.73 4.59 -4.16
C GLY A 83 3.76 5.05 -2.70
N ALA A 84 4.86 4.80 -1.99
CA ALA A 84 5.07 5.26 -0.63
C ALA A 84 5.07 6.80 -0.53
N LYS A 85 5.77 7.48 -1.44
CA LYS A 85 5.81 8.96 -1.51
C LYS A 85 4.42 9.55 -1.78
N ARG A 86 3.67 9.00 -2.75
CA ARG A 86 2.28 9.41 -3.05
C ARG A 86 1.34 9.15 -1.88
N THR A 87 1.54 8.06 -1.13
CA THR A 87 0.76 7.77 0.08
C THR A 87 1.01 8.82 1.16
N LEU A 88 2.27 9.21 1.37
CA LEU A 88 2.63 10.26 2.32
C LEU A 88 2.03 11.63 1.92
N GLU A 89 2.03 11.96 0.64
CA GLU A 89 1.39 13.17 0.13
C GLU A 89 -0.11 13.19 0.45
N ARG A 90 -0.81 12.08 0.18
CA ARG A 90 -2.24 11.92 0.53
C ARG A 90 -2.47 12.03 2.03
N ALA A 91 -1.59 11.44 2.85
CA ALA A 91 -1.64 11.56 4.30
C ALA A 91 -1.59 13.02 4.75
N ARG A 92 -0.65 13.80 4.19
CA ARG A 92 -0.46 15.22 4.52
C ARG A 92 -1.66 16.07 4.10
N ILE A 93 -2.17 15.88 2.87
CA ILE A 93 -3.33 16.61 2.36
C ILE A 93 -4.58 16.34 3.22
N PHE A 94 -4.77 15.08 3.63
CA PHE A 94 -5.90 14.70 4.47
C PHE A 94 -5.75 15.09 5.94
N GLY A 95 -4.55 15.48 6.39
CA GLY A 95 -4.26 15.70 7.81
C GLY A 95 -4.29 14.40 8.63
N ALA A 96 -3.82 13.29 8.05
CA ALA A 96 -3.78 12.01 8.75
C ALA A 96 -2.68 11.98 9.82
N GLU A 97 -3.07 11.76 11.08
CA GLU A 97 -2.14 11.65 12.23
C GLU A 97 -1.73 10.20 12.56
N GLY A 98 -2.29 9.22 11.86
CA GLY A 98 -2.01 7.80 12.08
C GLY A 98 -2.45 6.95 10.90
N ALA A 99 -2.06 5.68 10.90
CA ALA A 99 -2.38 4.74 9.83
C ALA A 99 -2.63 3.32 10.36
N ILE A 100 -3.53 2.58 9.71
CA ILE A 100 -3.75 1.15 9.91
C ILE A 100 -3.41 0.44 8.59
N PHE A 101 -2.41 -0.43 8.62
CA PHE A 101 -1.99 -1.18 7.45
C PHE A 101 -2.35 -2.66 7.59
N LYS A 102 -2.66 -3.31 6.46
CA LYS A 102 -2.80 -4.77 6.38
C LYS A 102 -1.41 -5.38 6.62
N ASP A 103 -1.31 -6.22 7.64
CA ASP A 103 -0.14 -7.08 7.87
C ASP A 103 -0.08 -8.20 6.81
N LYS A 104 0.97 -9.00 6.76
CA LYS A 104 1.10 -10.12 5.80
C LYS A 104 -0.07 -11.10 5.86
#